data_AF-A0A2E4ITB1-F1
#
_entry.id   AF-A0A2E4ITB1-F1
#
_cell.length_a   1.000
_cell.length_b   1.000
_cell.length_c   1.000
_cell.angle_alpha   90.00
_cell.angle_beta   90.00
_cell.angle_gamma   90.00
#
_symmetry.space_group_name_H-M   'P 1'
#
loop_
_entity.id
_entity.type
_entity.pdbx_description
1 polymer ?
#
loop_
_entity_poly.entity_id
_entity_poly.type
_entity_poly.pdbx_seq_one_letter_code
_entity_poly.pdbx_strand_id
1 'polypeptide(L)' 'MRFCYAFRRFSDYPYLGNAFDMDPKRLTDKFLNRVEKMGFDGIELGMECLDRVKGGENGLKEFEKRLSDLGTPVLAIRSG' A
#
# COMPACT_ATOMS: atom_id res chain seq x y z
N MET A 1 9.99 -3.59 18.54
CA MET A 1 9.89 -3.74 17.07
C MET A 1 9.29 -2.44 16.53
N ARG A 2 10.05 -1.64 15.78
CA ARG A 2 9.53 -0.43 15.12
C ARG A 2 9.29 -0.81 13.67
N PHE A 3 8.04 -1.05 13.29
CA PHE A 3 7.70 -1.10 11.88
C PHE A 3 7.72 0.33 11.35
N CYS A 4 8.67 0.65 10.48
CA CYS A 4 8.63 1.89 9.72
C CYS A 4 7.84 1.59 8.44
N TYR A 5 6.59 2.04 8.39
CA TYR A 5 5.75 1.85 7.20
C TYR A 5 5.56 3.17 6.44
N ALA A 6 5.50 3.08 5.12
CA ALA A 6 5.07 4.18 4.27
C ALA A 6 3.54 4.23 4.19
N PHE A 7 3.01 5.40 3.83
CA PHE A 7 1.58 5.78 3.86
C PHE A 7 0.98 6.08 5.24
N ARG A 8 1.00 7.37 5.58
CA ARG A 8 0.05 7.98 6.53
C ARG A 8 -1.03 8.70 5.72
N ARG A 9 -2.26 8.82 6.24
CA ARG A 9 -3.41 9.51 5.60
C ARG A 9 -3.07 10.84 4.90
N PHE A 10 -2.00 11.55 5.27
CA PHE A 10 -1.51 12.74 4.58
C PHE A 10 -0.08 12.56 4.08
N SER A 11 0.14 11.60 3.19
CA SER A 11 1.46 11.44 2.55
C SER A 11 1.55 12.36 1.33
N ASP A 12 2.48 13.31 1.36
CA ASP A 12 2.75 14.20 0.21
C ASP A 12 3.32 13.44 -1.00
N TYR A 13 3.78 12.20 -0.80
CA TYR A 13 4.30 11.34 -1.86
C TYR A 13 3.83 9.87 -1.70
N PRO A 14 3.15 9.28 -2.70
CA PRO A 14 2.70 9.93 -3.92
C PRO A 14 1.55 10.89 -3.56
N TYR A 15 1.52 12.09 -4.15
CA TYR A 15 0.42 13.02 -3.89
C TYR A 15 -0.92 12.40 -4.32
N LEU A 16 -1.81 12.13 -3.36
CA LEU A 16 -3.08 11.46 -3.61
C LEU A 16 -4.20 12.43 -3.99
N GLY A 17 -4.06 13.73 -3.73
CA GLY A 17 -5.14 14.73 -3.86
C GLY A 17 -6.17 14.58 -2.74
N ASN A 18 -6.93 13.49 -2.76
CA ASN A 18 -7.82 13.09 -1.67
C ASN A 18 -7.19 11.93 -0.88
N ALA A 19 -6.73 12.24 0.32
CA ALA A 19 -6.20 11.32 1.33
C ALA A 19 -7.07 10.08 1.62
N PHE A 20 -8.38 10.19 1.37
CA PHE A 20 -9.37 9.15 1.65
C PHE A 20 -9.70 8.27 0.45
N ASP A 21 -9.19 8.58 -0.74
CA ASP A 21 -9.52 7.89 -1.99
C ASP A 21 -8.33 7.04 -2.50
N MET A 22 -7.96 6.03 -1.71
CA MET A 22 -6.85 5.15 -2.07
C MET A 22 -7.30 4.05 -3.05
N ASP A 23 -7.06 4.29 -4.33
CA ASP A 23 -7.21 3.26 -5.37
C ASP A 23 -5.94 2.38 -5.44
N PRO A 24 -6.06 1.03 -5.43
CA PRO A 24 -4.92 0.10 -5.57
C PRO A 24 -3.98 0.41 -6.74
N LYS A 25 -4.49 0.97 -7.84
CA LYS A 25 -3.70 1.34 -9.02
C LYS A 25 -2.72 2.48 -8.76
N ARG A 26 -2.95 3.30 -7.73
CA ARG A 26 -2.03 4.38 -7.33
C ARG A 26 -0.76 3.86 -6.67
N LEU A 27 -0.76 2.62 -6.18
CA LEU A 27 0.43 1.92 -5.72
C LEU A 27 1.24 1.44 -6.92
N THR A 28 1.86 2.38 -7.62
CA THR A 28 2.71 2.08 -8.79
C THR A 28 4.00 1.37 -8.38
N ASP A 29 4.56 0.55 -9.26
CA ASP A 29 5.84 -0.14 -8.99
C ASP A 29 6.97 0.86 -8.68
N LYS A 30 6.98 2.01 -9.38
CA LYS A 30 7.95 3.09 -9.12
C LYS A 30 7.86 3.61 -7.68
N PHE A 31 6.64 3.75 -7.16
CA PHE A 31 6.42 4.18 -5.80
C PHE A 31 6.88 3.10 -4.80
N LEU A 32 6.45 1.84 -5.00
CA LEU A 32 6.79 0.72 -4.11
C LEU A 32 8.32 0.50 -4.04
N ASN A 33 8.98 0.46 -5.20
CA ASN A 33 10.44 0.40 -5.26
C ASN A 33 11.14 1.59 -4.57
N ARG A 34 10.50 2.77 -4.50
CA ARG A 34 11.08 3.89 -3.76
C ARG A 34 10.92 3.70 -2.25
N VAL A 35 9.80 3.17 -1.80
CA VAL A 35 9.57 2.83 -0.38
C VAL A 35 10.59 1.80 0.10
N GLU A 36 10.77 0.72 -0.66
CA GLU A 36 11.79 -0.30 -0.37
C GLU A 36 13.20 0.32 -0.30
N LYS A 37 13.61 1.12 -1.30
CA LYS A 37 14.92 1.79 -1.31
C LYS A 37 15.12 2.80 -0.18
N MET A 38 14.05 3.33 0.39
CA MET A 38 14.10 4.24 1.54
C MET A 38 14.27 3.48 2.87
N GLY A 39 14.21 2.14 2.86
CA GLY A 39 14.39 1.30 4.03
C GLY A 39 13.13 1.15 4.90
N PHE A 40 11.95 1.38 4.33
CA PHE A 40 10.70 1.06 5.01
C PHE A 40 10.46 -0.46 4.96
N ASP A 41 9.89 -1.00 6.04
CA ASP A 41 9.60 -2.43 6.16
C ASP A 41 8.36 -2.83 5.32
N GLY A 42 7.55 -1.87 4.90
CA GLY A 42 6.33 -2.09 4.13
C GLY A 42 5.35 -0.92 4.17
N ILE A 43 4.06 -1.22 3.94
CA ILE A 43 3.00 -0.23 3.74
C ILE A 43 1.78 -0.46 4.64
N GLU A 44 1.16 0.62 5.11
CA GLU A 44 -0.20 0.59 5.69
C GLU A 44 -1.23 0.82 4.58
N LEU A 45 -2.25 -0.04 4.51
CA LEU A 45 -3.38 0.11 3.58
C LEU A 45 -4.69 0.30 4.33
N GLY A 46 -5.58 1.14 3.81
CA GLY A 46 -6.94 1.26 4.32
C GLY A 46 -7.87 0.19 3.75
N MET A 47 -8.90 -0.19 4.51
CA MET A 47 -9.95 -1.11 4.04
C MET A 47 -10.59 -0.66 2.72
N GLU A 48 -10.73 0.65 2.51
CA GLU A 48 -11.26 1.23 1.27
C GLU A 48 -10.45 0.88 0.03
N CYS A 49 -9.15 0.63 0.18
CA CYS A 49 -8.27 0.20 -0.91
C CYS A 49 -8.50 -1.28 -1.21
N LEU A 50 -8.59 -2.10 -0.17
CA LEU A 50 -8.78 -3.55 -0.27
C LEU A 50 -10.14 -3.89 -0.90
N ASP A 51 -11.21 -3.17 -0.53
CA ASP A 51 -12.56 -3.36 -1.08
C ASP A 51 -12.66 -3.07 -2.59
N ARG A 52 -11.69 -2.32 -3.14
CA ARG A 52 -11.62 -2.00 -4.58
C ARG A 52 -10.81 -3.01 -5.38
N VAL A 53 -10.10 -3.92 -4.72
CA VAL A 53 -9.38 -5.00 -5.39
C VAL A 53 -10.41 -5.97 -6.00
N LYS A 54 -10.35 -6.12 -7.32
CA LYS A 54 -11.25 -7.03 -8.05
C LYS A 54 -10.76 -8.47 -7.95
N GLY A 55 -11.67 -9.44 -8.09
CA GLY A 55 -11.33 -10.87 -8.09
C GLY A 55 -11.41 -11.55 -6.70
N GLY A 56 -12.00 -10.88 -5.71
CA GLY A 56 -12.24 -11.45 -4.38
C GLY A 56 -10.93 -11.84 -3.68
N GLU A 57 -10.95 -12.96 -2.97
CA GLU A 57 -9.80 -13.44 -2.20
C GLU A 57 -8.56 -13.71 -3.08
N ASN A 58 -8.75 -14.24 -4.30
CA ASN A 58 -7.65 -14.47 -5.23
C ASN A 58 -7.02 -13.15 -5.70
N GLY A 59 -7.84 -12.16 -6.02
CA GLY A 59 -7.35 -10.83 -6.37
C GLY A 59 -6.58 -10.16 -5.23
N LEU A 60 -7.03 -10.34 -3.99
CA LEU A 60 -6.31 -9.86 -2.80
C LEU A 60 -4.97 -10.57 -2.62
N LYS A 61 -4.89 -11.89 -2.85
CA LYS A 61 -3.63 -12.65 -2.81
C LYS A 61 -2.65 -12.22 -3.89
N GLU A 62 -3.13 -12.00 -5.12
CA GLU A 62 -2.29 -11.49 -6.21
C GLU A 62 -1.78 -10.08 -5.93
N PHE A 63 -2.63 -9.23 -5.34
CA PHE A 63 -2.27 -7.89 -4.93
C PHE A 63 -1.23 -7.87 -3.82
N GLU A 64 -1.41 -8.68 -2.77
CA GLU A 64 -0.42 -8.84 -1.69
C GLU A 64 0.90 -9.40 -2.24
N LYS A 65 0.85 -10.43 -3.08
CA LYS A 65 2.04 -11.02 -3.70
C LYS A 65 2.83 -9.97 -4.48
N ARG A 66 2.17 -9.12 -5.26
CA ARG A 66 2.84 -8.03 -6.01
C ARG A 66 3.55 -7.06 -5.08
N LEU A 67 2.94 -6.67 -3.96
CA LEU A 67 3.53 -5.76 -2.98
C LEU A 67 4.76 -6.39 -2.32
N SER A 68 4.66 -7.66 -1.95
CA SER A 68 5.73 -8.45 -1.34
C SER A 68 6.89 -8.71 -2.32
N ASP A 69 6.62 -9.04 -3.59
CA ASP A 69 7.63 -9.22 -4.64
C ASP A 69 8.44 -7.93 -4.90
N LEU A 70 7.86 -6.76 -4.63
CA LEU A 70 8.51 -5.45 -4.73
C LEU A 70 9.14 -4.98 -3.42
N GLY A 71 9.25 -5.86 -2.42
CA GLY A 71 9.87 -5.56 -1.12
C GLY A 71 9.09 -4.55 -0.27
N THR A 72 7.79 -4.35 -0.54
CA THR A 72 6.93 -3.42 0.19
C THR A 72 5.65 -4.12 0.67
N PRO A 73 5.74 -5.15 1.54
CA PRO A 73 4.58 -5.93 1.99
C PRO A 73 3.58 -5.08 2.78
N VAL A 74 2.32 -5.54 2.86
CA VAL A 74 1.32 -4.92 3.73
C VAL A 74 1.62 -5.27 5.18
N LEU A 75 1.91 -4.28 6.01
CA LEU A 75 2.23 -4.47 7.43
C LEU A 75 1.08 -4.11 8.37
N ALA A 76 0.17 -3.25 7.90
CA ALA A 76 -0.95 -2.79 8.68
C ALA A 76 -2.17 -2.55 7.78
N ILE A 77 -3.34 -2.86 8.33
CA ILE A 77 -4.63 -2.52 7.72
C ILE A 77 -5.31 -1.49 8.61
N ARG A 78 -5.63 -0.33 8.05
CA ARG A 78 -6.40 0.72 8.70
C ARG A 78 -7.89 0.52 8.43
N SER A 79 -8.65 0.42 9.50
CA SER A 79 -10.12 0.44 9.49
C SER A 79 -10.56 1.66 10.31
N GLY A 80 -10.98 2.74 9.64
CA GLY A 80 -11.33 4.02 10.27
C GLY A 80 -10.91 5.26 9.49
#